data_AF-A0AAV4B016-F1
#
_entry.id   AF-A0AAV4B016-F1
#
_cell.length_a   1.000
_cell.length_b   1.000
_cell.length_c   1.000
_cell.angle_alpha   90.00
_cell.angle_beta   90.00
_cell.angle_gamma   90.00
#
_symmetry.space_group_name_H-M   'P 1'
#
loop_
_entity.id
_entity.type
_entity.pdbx_description
1 polymer ?
#
loop_
_entity_poly.entity_id
_entity_poly.type
_entity_poly.pdbx_seq_one_letter_code
_entity_poly.pdbx_strand_id
1 'polypeptide(L)'
;MWRQALEGDIDSFHRFRCYQSDMANKRKSQACQGKENESEKYIDELKATPMTESKGCLTSLQLQADIKPPPPLQEKPKEAPEVKTGVMWGDQLRHCPSCQHPALVRPHEGRAICMDSSCGYDFCTLCFSAFHHPKPCKPLNRSVSKKDVAGTHKSRKSLKRL
;
A
#
# COMPACT_ATOMS: atom_id res chain seq x y z
N MET A 1 32.42 -10.10 22.33
CA MET A 1 32.83 -11.30 21.59
C MET A 1 32.31 -11.39 20.14
N TRP A 2 31.33 -10.60 19.67
CA TRP A 2 30.88 -10.64 18.25
C TRP A 2 31.76 -9.84 17.27
N ARG A 3 32.56 -8.88 17.75
CA ARG A 3 33.45 -8.07 16.89
C ARG A 3 34.68 -8.86 16.40
N GLN A 4 35.25 -9.72 17.24
CA GLN A 4 36.39 -10.59 16.87
C GLN A 4 36.02 -11.67 15.83
N ALA A 5 34.74 -12.07 15.76
CA ALA A 5 34.27 -13.02 14.76
C ALA A 5 34.18 -12.41 13.34
N LEU A 6 34.08 -11.08 13.23
CA LEU A 6 34.04 -10.37 11.94
C LEU A 6 35.42 -10.09 11.37
N GLU A 7 36.48 -10.08 12.19
CA GLU A 7 37.84 -9.76 11.74
C GLU A 7 38.51 -10.92 10.98
N GLY A 8 37.99 -12.16 11.12
CA GLY A 8 38.47 -13.32 10.37
C GLY A 8 37.84 -13.49 8.98
N ASP A 9 36.75 -12.75 8.69
CA ASP A 9 36.04 -12.79 7.42
C ASP A 9 36.03 -11.38 6.80
N ILE A 10 36.98 -11.17 5.90
CA ILE A 10 37.25 -9.88 5.23
C ILE A 10 36.00 -9.34 4.52
N ASP A 11 35.18 -10.22 3.93
CA ASP A 11 33.97 -9.82 3.20
C ASP A 11 32.88 -9.35 4.16
N SER A 12 32.70 -10.05 5.27
CA SER A 12 31.75 -9.66 6.31
C SER A 12 32.14 -8.34 6.97
N PHE A 13 33.44 -8.12 7.20
CA PHE A 13 33.95 -6.85 7.71
C PHE A 13 33.75 -5.69 6.71
N HIS A 14 34.00 -5.93 5.42
CA HIS A 14 33.79 -4.93 4.37
C HIS A 14 32.31 -4.54 4.23
N ARG A 15 31.40 -5.51 4.27
CA ARG A 15 29.94 -5.25 4.25
C ARG A 15 29.49 -4.42 5.45
N PHE A 16 29.99 -4.74 6.64
CA PHE A 16 29.69 -3.98 7.85
C PHE A 16 30.18 -2.52 7.77
N ARG A 17 31.38 -2.31 7.21
CA ARG A 17 31.94 -0.99 6.93
C ARG A 17 31.08 -0.19 5.94
N CYS A 18 30.66 -0.79 4.83
CA CYS A 18 29.76 -0.14 3.87
C CYS A 18 28.43 0.28 4.51
N TYR A 19 27.80 -0.63 5.26
CA TYR A 19 26.56 -0.36 5.97
C TYR A 19 26.68 0.84 6.94
N GLN A 20 27.78 0.92 7.69
CA GLN A 20 28.01 2.07 8.59
C GLN A 20 28.18 3.39 7.82
N SER A 21 28.88 3.39 6.67
CA SER A 21 29.03 4.58 5.84
C SER A 21 27.70 5.05 5.25
N ASP A 22 26.86 4.13 4.80
CA ASP A 22 25.53 4.44 4.25
C ASP A 22 24.62 5.04 5.32
N MET A 23 24.67 4.50 6.55
CA MET A 23 23.93 5.04 7.68
C MET A 23 24.41 6.46 8.07
N ALA A 24 25.71 6.72 8.02
CA ALA A 24 26.27 8.05 8.25
C ALA A 24 25.87 9.05 7.15
N ASN A 25 25.90 8.63 5.89
CA ASN A 25 25.49 9.45 4.75
C ASN A 25 24.00 9.77 4.82
N LYS A 26 23.15 8.78 5.15
CA LYS A 26 21.71 8.98 5.33
C LYS A 26 21.38 10.00 6.42
N ARG A 27 22.10 9.95 7.56
CA ARG A 27 21.97 10.95 8.62
C ARG A 27 22.39 12.35 8.17
N LYS A 28 23.44 12.47 7.36
CA LYS A 28 23.89 13.76 6.79
C LYS A 28 22.90 14.31 5.77
N SER A 29 22.37 13.48 4.86
CA SER A 29 21.38 13.90 3.85
C SER A 29 20.07 14.36 4.50
N GLN A 30 19.70 13.79 5.64
CA GLN A 30 18.51 14.21 6.39
C GLN A 30 18.67 15.58 7.07
N ALA A 31 19.90 16.05 7.31
CA ALA A 31 20.16 17.38 7.85
C ALA A 31 20.05 18.50 6.79
N CYS A 32 19.97 18.16 5.50
CA CYS A 32 19.96 19.14 4.40
C CYS A 32 18.62 19.26 3.67
N GLN A 33 17.65 18.36 3.91
CA GLN A 33 16.31 18.47 3.32
C GLN A 33 15.38 19.27 4.23
N GLY A 34 15.31 20.59 4.02
CA GLY A 34 14.33 21.43 4.70
C GLY A 34 14.61 22.93 4.81
N LYS A 35 15.59 23.51 4.09
CA LYS A 35 15.93 24.95 4.20
C LYS A 35 16.04 25.66 2.86
N GLU A 36 14.97 25.69 2.08
CA GLU A 36 14.97 26.43 0.80
C GLU A 36 13.81 27.41 0.62
N ASN A 37 13.16 27.85 1.70
CA ASN A 37 12.13 28.90 1.66
C ASN A 37 12.16 29.83 2.88
N GLU A 38 13.34 30.29 3.29
CA GLU A 38 13.43 31.37 4.29
C GLU A 38 14.05 32.61 3.63
N SER A 39 13.21 33.36 2.92
CA SER A 39 13.44 34.79 2.73
C SER A 39 12.56 35.50 3.75
N GLU A 40 13.16 36.00 4.83
CA GLU A 40 12.48 36.88 5.79
C GLU A 40 12.00 38.12 5.05
N LYS A 41 10.68 38.24 4.89
CA LYS A 41 10.05 39.50 4.49
C LYS A 41 9.55 40.17 5.77
N TYR A 42 10.10 41.34 6.06
CA TYR A 42 9.63 42.22 7.14
C TYR A 42 8.17 42.61 6.86
N ILE A 43 7.26 42.24 7.78
CA ILE A 43 5.85 42.61 7.70
C ILE A 43 5.69 43.91 8.47
N ASP A 44 5.29 44.98 7.78
CA ASP A 44 4.97 46.27 8.38
C ASP A 44 3.67 46.13 9.21
N GLU A 45 3.74 46.52 10.49
CA GLU A 45 2.84 46.11 11.57
C GLU A 45 1.51 46.88 11.60
N LEU A 46 1.10 47.48 10.48
CA LEU A 46 -0.10 48.32 10.42
C LEU A 46 -1.02 47.85 9.29
N LYS A 47 -1.97 46.99 9.69
CA LYS A 47 -3.18 46.47 9.00
C LYS A 47 -3.18 44.96 8.75
N ALA A 48 -3.03 44.15 9.80
CA ALA A 48 -3.52 42.78 9.78
C ALA A 48 -4.96 42.75 10.32
N THR A 49 -5.95 42.94 9.44
CA THR A 49 -7.35 42.60 9.75
C THR A 49 -7.51 41.08 9.71
N PRO A 50 -8.04 40.44 10.77
CA PRO A 50 -8.21 38.99 10.80
C PRO A 50 -9.26 38.54 9.76
N MET A 51 -8.95 37.51 8.97
CA MET A 51 -9.84 36.90 7.97
C MET A 51 -11.04 36.14 8.56
N THR A 52 -11.29 36.24 9.87
CA THR A 52 -12.34 35.49 10.57
C THR A 52 -13.67 36.23 10.67
N GLU A 53 -13.81 37.42 10.08
CA GLU A 53 -15.13 38.02 9.90
C GLU A 53 -15.90 37.29 8.79
N SER A 54 -16.61 36.23 9.17
CA SER A 54 -17.56 35.54 8.32
C SER A 54 -18.74 36.46 7.99
N LYS A 55 -18.67 37.17 6.86
CA LYS A 55 -19.86 37.74 6.21
C LYS A 55 -20.52 36.65 5.35
N GLY A 56 -21.13 35.66 5.99
CA GLY A 56 -21.78 34.58 5.27
C GLY A 56 -22.61 33.67 6.17
N CYS A 57 -23.81 33.34 5.71
CA CYS A 57 -24.86 32.60 6.41
C CYS A 57 -24.58 31.09 6.60
N LEU A 58 -23.32 30.66 6.55
CA LEU A 58 -22.95 29.23 6.45
C LEU A 58 -22.47 28.60 7.77
N THR A 59 -22.67 29.26 8.91
CA THR A 59 -22.20 28.76 10.22
C THR A 59 -23.16 27.79 10.93
N SER A 60 -24.28 27.40 10.31
CA SER A 60 -25.29 26.55 10.98
C SER A 60 -25.10 25.04 10.86
N LEU A 61 -24.04 24.52 10.22
CA LEU A 61 -23.87 23.07 10.00
C LEU A 61 -22.72 22.42 10.80
N GLN A 62 -22.25 23.03 11.88
CA GLN A 62 -21.13 22.47 12.68
C GLN A 62 -21.45 22.24 14.16
N LEU A 63 -22.68 21.80 14.45
CA LEU A 63 -23.10 21.41 15.80
C LEU A 63 -23.87 20.08 15.79
N GLN A 64 -23.24 19.01 15.30
CA GLN A 64 -23.65 17.63 15.64
C GLN A 64 -22.42 16.71 15.70
N ALA A 65 -21.62 16.86 16.75
CA ALA A 65 -20.75 15.81 17.25
C ALA A 65 -21.03 15.64 18.74
N ASP A 66 -22.25 15.17 19.04
CA ASP A 66 -22.58 14.69 20.37
C ASP A 66 -22.00 13.28 20.51
N ILE A 67 -20.98 13.17 21.36
CA ILE A 67 -20.33 11.91 21.72
C ILE A 67 -21.32 11.14 22.58
N LYS A 68 -22.19 10.35 21.94
CA LYS A 68 -22.97 9.33 22.64
C LYS A 68 -22.06 8.12 22.89
N PRO A 69 -21.89 7.65 24.14
CA PRO A 69 -21.12 6.44 24.41
C PRO A 69 -21.82 5.24 23.72
N PRO A 70 -21.05 4.34 23.08
CA PRO A 70 -21.62 3.21 22.36
C PRO A 70 -22.36 2.27 23.33
N PRO A 71 -23.56 1.76 22.96
CA PRO A 71 -24.22 0.72 23.74
C PRO A 71 -23.39 -0.58 23.69
N PRO A 72 -23.42 -1.42 24.74
CA PRO A 72 -22.74 -2.71 24.72
C PRO A 72 -23.49 -3.65 23.78
N LEU A 73 -22.99 -3.78 22.54
CA LEU A 73 -23.37 -4.86 21.64
C LEU A 73 -22.50 -6.08 21.96
N GLN A 74 -22.97 -6.89 22.90
CA GLN A 74 -22.63 -8.31 22.89
C GLN A 74 -23.66 -9.00 22.00
N GLU A 75 -23.22 -9.62 20.91
CA GLU A 75 -23.73 -10.93 20.48
C GLU A 75 -22.83 -11.54 19.40
N LYS A 76 -21.94 -12.42 19.91
CA LYS A 76 -21.42 -13.64 19.28
C LYS A 76 -20.69 -13.51 17.93
N PRO A 77 -19.36 -13.74 17.87
CA PRO A 77 -18.77 -14.36 16.70
C PRO A 77 -19.51 -15.68 16.48
N LYS A 78 -20.27 -15.78 15.39
CA LYS A 78 -20.72 -17.09 14.89
C LYS A 78 -19.46 -17.91 14.72
N GLU A 79 -19.41 -19.03 15.44
CA GLU A 79 -18.35 -20.03 15.38
C GLU A 79 -17.87 -20.14 13.94
N ALA A 80 -16.59 -19.88 13.75
CA ALA A 80 -15.91 -20.34 12.55
C ALA A 80 -16.25 -21.84 12.42
N PRO A 81 -16.74 -22.32 11.26
CA PRO A 81 -16.71 -23.75 11.05
C PRO A 81 -15.25 -24.15 11.24
N GLU A 82 -15.00 -25.06 12.18
CA GLU A 82 -13.73 -25.77 12.29
C GLU A 82 -13.53 -26.53 10.97
N VAL A 83 -13.04 -25.82 9.96
CA VAL A 83 -12.53 -26.41 8.74
C VAL A 83 -11.22 -27.06 9.17
N LYS A 84 -11.33 -28.33 9.60
CA LYS A 84 -10.20 -29.23 9.80
C LYS A 84 -9.58 -29.50 8.43
N THR A 85 -8.70 -28.61 8.01
CA THR A 85 -7.84 -28.83 6.86
C THR A 85 -6.44 -28.49 7.32
N GLY A 86 -5.56 -29.49 7.29
CA GLY A 86 -4.16 -29.36 7.66
C GLY A 86 -3.47 -28.34 6.77
N VAL A 87 -3.51 -27.09 7.19
CA VAL A 87 -2.60 -26.05 6.72
C VAL A 87 -1.28 -26.37 7.40
N MET A 88 -0.33 -26.87 6.61
CA MET A 88 1.00 -27.22 7.08
C MET A 88 1.83 -25.95 7.24
N TRP A 89 2.88 -26.00 8.07
CA TRP A 89 3.79 -24.87 8.20
C TRP A 89 4.44 -24.54 6.84
N GLY A 90 4.15 -23.35 6.31
CA GLY A 90 4.61 -22.90 4.99
C GLY A 90 3.49 -22.73 3.96
N ASP A 91 2.29 -23.25 4.25
CA ASP A 91 1.13 -23.03 3.41
C ASP A 91 0.66 -21.58 3.50
N GLN A 92 0.53 -20.93 2.33
CA GLN A 92 0.01 -19.58 2.22
C GLN A 92 -1.48 -19.63 1.87
N LEU A 93 -2.27 -18.75 2.48
CA LEU A 93 -3.70 -18.65 2.20
C LEU A 93 -4.03 -17.35 1.46
N ARG A 94 -4.99 -17.43 0.53
CA ARG A 94 -5.57 -16.28 -0.18
C ARG A 94 -7.08 -16.38 -0.16
N HIS A 95 -7.78 -15.27 -0.37
CA HIS A 95 -9.24 -15.30 -0.50
C HIS A 95 -9.65 -15.73 -1.90
N CYS A 96 -10.64 -16.63 -1.99
CA CYS A 96 -11.23 -17.06 -3.25
C CYS A 96 -11.98 -15.89 -3.92
N PRO A 97 -11.76 -15.61 -5.22
CA PRO A 97 -12.48 -14.55 -5.93
C PRO A 97 -13.97 -14.84 -6.13
N SER A 98 -14.41 -16.11 -6.02
CA SER A 98 -15.82 -16.48 -6.20
C SER A 98 -16.64 -16.41 -4.91
N CYS A 99 -16.07 -16.84 -3.78
CA CYS A 99 -16.80 -17.02 -2.52
C CYS A 99 -16.12 -16.41 -1.30
N GLN A 100 -14.92 -15.81 -1.44
CA GLN A 100 -14.12 -15.18 -0.38
C GLN A 100 -13.62 -16.12 0.73
N HIS A 101 -13.97 -17.40 0.70
CA HIS A 101 -13.40 -18.43 1.56
C HIS A 101 -11.88 -18.56 1.37
N PRO A 102 -11.15 -19.05 2.40
CA PRO A 102 -9.72 -19.30 2.29
C PRO A 102 -9.44 -20.33 1.19
N ALA A 103 -8.39 -20.05 0.43
CA ALA A 103 -7.86 -20.88 -0.64
C ALA A 103 -6.38 -21.17 -0.38
N LEU A 104 -6.01 -22.43 -0.52
CA LEU A 104 -4.65 -22.92 -0.35
C LEU A 104 -3.81 -22.54 -1.56
N VAL A 105 -2.74 -21.79 -1.33
CA VAL A 105 -1.79 -21.40 -2.37
C VAL A 105 -0.74 -22.48 -2.55
N ARG A 106 -0.47 -22.81 -3.83
CA ARG A 106 0.70 -23.57 -4.28
C ARG A 106 1.68 -22.62 -4.95
N PRO A 107 2.70 -22.12 -4.23
CA PRO A 107 3.61 -21.10 -4.74
C PRO A 107 4.41 -21.58 -5.96
N HIS A 108 4.77 -22.87 -6.01
CA HIS A 108 5.55 -23.46 -7.10
C HIS A 108 4.78 -23.50 -8.44
N GLU A 109 3.45 -23.53 -8.38
CA GLU A 109 2.57 -23.55 -9.55
C GLU A 109 1.96 -22.18 -9.87
N GLY A 110 2.06 -21.20 -8.96
CA GLY A 110 1.32 -19.93 -9.08
C GLY A 110 -0.20 -20.13 -9.08
N ARG A 111 -0.67 -21.15 -8.34
CA ARG A 111 -2.05 -21.66 -8.33
C ARG A 111 -2.62 -21.59 -6.92
N ALA A 112 -3.93 -21.41 -6.79
CA ALA A 112 -4.62 -21.50 -5.51
C ALA A 112 -5.97 -22.19 -5.67
N ILE A 113 -6.32 -23.05 -4.70
CA ILE A 113 -7.56 -23.84 -4.70
C ILE A 113 -8.37 -23.50 -3.46
N CYS A 114 -9.65 -23.15 -3.66
CA CYS A 114 -10.55 -22.88 -2.54
C CYS A 114 -10.71 -24.12 -1.65
N MET A 115 -10.60 -23.93 -0.33
CA MET A 115 -10.68 -25.00 0.66
C MET A 115 -12.13 -25.40 0.98
N ASP A 116 -13.08 -24.54 0.61
CA ASP A 116 -14.50 -24.83 0.72
C ASP A 116 -14.90 -25.91 -0.28
N SER A 117 -15.42 -27.04 0.23
CA SER A 117 -15.83 -28.20 -0.55
C SER A 117 -16.98 -27.88 -1.51
N SER A 118 -17.76 -26.84 -1.23
CA SER A 118 -18.84 -26.40 -2.11
C SER A 118 -18.34 -25.58 -3.31
N CYS A 119 -17.22 -24.87 -3.15
CA CYS A 119 -16.67 -23.98 -4.16
C CYS A 119 -15.61 -24.68 -5.02
N GLY A 120 -14.57 -25.24 -4.38
CA GLY A 120 -13.48 -25.95 -5.06
C GLY A 120 -12.78 -25.16 -6.18
N TYR A 121 -12.97 -23.83 -6.23
CA TYR A 121 -12.53 -23.03 -7.37
C TYR A 121 -11.01 -22.94 -7.42
N ASP A 122 -10.47 -23.18 -8.61
CA ASP A 122 -9.06 -23.19 -8.91
C ASP A 122 -8.67 -21.97 -9.74
N PHE A 123 -7.78 -21.14 -9.20
CA PHE A 123 -7.42 -19.85 -9.78
C PHE A 123 -5.92 -19.60 -9.79
N CYS A 124 -5.49 -18.77 -10.73
CA CYS A 124 -4.12 -18.29 -10.79
C CYS A 124 -3.90 -17.19 -9.73
N THR A 125 -2.82 -17.29 -8.96
CA THR A 125 -2.50 -16.32 -7.89
C THR A 125 -2.08 -14.95 -8.41
N LEU A 126 -1.71 -14.85 -9.69
CA LEU A 126 -1.27 -13.62 -10.33
C LEU A 126 -2.43 -12.80 -10.92
N CYS A 127 -3.37 -13.47 -11.59
CA CYS A 127 -4.47 -12.80 -12.31
C CYS A 127 -5.86 -13.04 -11.70
N PHE A 128 -5.97 -13.89 -10.66
CA PHE A 128 -7.21 -14.29 -9.99
C PHE A 128 -8.31 -14.87 -10.89
N SER A 129 -7.96 -15.20 -12.14
CA SER A 129 -8.85 -15.88 -13.09
C SER A 129 -8.69 -17.39 -12.95
N ALA A 130 -9.55 -18.15 -13.62
CA ALA A 130 -9.43 -19.60 -13.70
C ALA A 130 -7.99 -20.01 -14.09
N PHE A 131 -7.46 -21.01 -13.41
CA PHE A 131 -6.08 -21.44 -13.60
C PHE A 131 -5.79 -21.81 -15.06
N HIS A 132 -4.67 -21.32 -15.60
CA HIS A 132 -4.34 -21.43 -17.02
C HIS A 132 -2.90 -21.95 -17.24
N HIS A 133 -2.69 -23.25 -17.10
CA HIS A 133 -1.41 -23.87 -17.50
C HIS A 133 -1.51 -24.43 -18.93
N PRO A 134 -0.53 -24.24 -19.83
CA PRO A 134 0.77 -23.57 -19.71
C PRO A 134 0.76 -22.09 -20.19
N LYS A 135 -0.42 -21.49 -20.38
CA LYS A 135 -0.53 -20.14 -20.98
C LYS A 135 0.01 -19.08 -20.01
N PRO A 136 0.80 -18.11 -20.48
CA PRO A 136 1.24 -17.00 -19.63
C PRO A 136 0.03 -16.16 -19.18
N CYS A 137 0.13 -15.57 -18.00
CA CYS A 137 -0.85 -14.59 -17.52
C CYS A 137 -0.95 -13.44 -18.53
N LYS A 138 -2.18 -13.04 -18.87
CA LYS A 138 -2.38 -11.76 -19.55
C LYS A 138 -2.02 -10.66 -18.55
N PRO A 139 -1.12 -9.73 -18.89
CA PRO A 139 -0.82 -8.61 -18.01
C PRO A 139 -2.11 -7.82 -17.76
N LEU A 140 -2.46 -7.62 -16.49
CA LEU A 140 -3.58 -6.77 -16.08
C LEU A 140 -3.40 -5.33 -16.58
N ASN A 141 -2.14 -4.89 -16.68
CA ASN A 141 -1.77 -3.62 -17.29
C ASN A 141 -1.64 -3.80 -18.81
N ARG A 142 -2.63 -3.29 -19.57
CA ARG A 142 -2.40 -3.02 -20.99
C ARG A 142 -1.25 -2.03 -21.05
N SER A 143 -0.15 -2.40 -21.71
CA SER A 143 0.92 -1.45 -21.97
C SER A 143 0.30 -0.24 -22.68
N VAL A 144 0.31 0.92 -22.03
CA VAL A 144 -0.13 2.17 -22.66
C VAL A 144 0.74 2.30 -23.90
N SER A 145 0.13 2.23 -25.08
CA SER A 145 0.89 2.32 -26.31
C SER A 145 1.64 3.65 -26.28
N LYS A 146 2.89 3.69 -26.76
CA LYS A 146 3.70 4.94 -26.80
C LYS A 146 2.96 6.09 -27.51
N LYS A 147 1.95 5.78 -28.34
CA LYS A 147 1.07 6.72 -29.04
C LYS A 147 -0.02 7.36 -28.16
N ASP A 148 -0.29 6.82 -26.98
CA ASP A 148 -1.35 7.23 -26.05
C ASP A 148 -0.78 7.93 -24.79
N VAL A 149 0.50 8.30 -24.84
CA VAL A 149 1.16 9.08 -23.78
C VAL A 149 0.66 10.54 -23.82
N ALA A 150 0.58 11.17 -22.65
CA ALA A 150 0.27 12.58 -22.52
C ALA A 150 1.26 13.43 -23.35
N GLY A 151 0.75 14.42 -24.09
CA GLY A 151 1.55 15.26 -24.97
C GLY A 151 1.56 14.85 -26.45
N THR A 152 1.03 13.67 -26.78
CA THR A 152 0.82 13.26 -28.18
C THR A 152 -0.23 14.13 -28.88
N HIS A 153 -0.16 14.23 -30.21
CA HIS A 153 -1.11 15.02 -31.00
C HIS A 153 -2.58 14.59 -30.76
N LYS A 154 -2.82 13.29 -30.57
CA LYS A 154 -4.15 12.76 -30.23
C LYS A 154 -4.61 13.18 -28.83
N SER A 155 -3.75 13.09 -27.82
CA SER A 155 -4.03 13.56 -26.45
C SER A 155 -4.41 15.05 -26.44
N ARG A 156 -3.63 15.89 -27.13
CA ARG A 156 -3.89 17.34 -27.26
C ARG A 156 -5.23 17.63 -27.96
N LYS A 157 -5.56 16.88 -29.02
CA LYS A 157 -6.83 17.06 -29.75
C LYS A 157 -8.05 16.62 -28.95
N SER A 158 -7.91 15.60 -28.10
CA SER A 158 -8.97 15.16 -27.19
C SER A 158 -9.25 16.20 -26.10
N LEU A 159 -8.21 16.78 -25.51
CA LEU A 159 -8.37 17.83 -24.49
C LEU A 159 -8.97 19.12 -25.06
N LYS A 160 -8.68 19.45 -26.32
CA LYS A 160 -9.31 20.60 -27.01
C LYS A 160 -10.81 20.45 -27.25
N ARG A 161 -11.38 19.26 -27.08
CA ARG A 161 -12.81 18.98 -27.25
C ARG A 161 -13.62 19.04 -25.94
N LEU A 162 -12.94 19.14 -24.80
CA LEU A 162 -13.54 19.37 -23.48
C LEU A 162 -13.62 20.87 -23.23
#